data_AF-A0A265Q9K2-F1
#
_entry.id   AF-A0A265Q9K2-F1
#
_cell.length_a   1.000
_cell.length_b   1.000
_cell.length_c   1.000
_cell.angle_alpha   90.00
_cell.angle_beta   90.00
_cell.angle_gamma   90.00
#
_symmetry.space_group_name_H-M   'P 1'
#
loop_
_entity.id
_entity.type
_entity.pdbx_description
1 polymer ?
#
loop_
_entity_poly.entity_id
_entity_poly.type
_entity_poly.pdbx_seq_one_letter_code
_entity_poly.pdbx_strand_id
1 'polypeptide(L)'
;MPFRLENKEALEKGIGSTYHREANDVDYALYLLQPQQKIIWEILKDANGYDIQNVVDLREINEMKDTILRSQFIDREDVDMSSNKYVTLSNMQKFISVESQYIRKLLYQND
;
A
#
# COMPACT_ATOMS: atom_id res chain seq x y z
N MET A 1 -11.60 9.87 4.82
CA MET A 1 -11.57 8.40 4.97
C MET A 1 -12.81 7.97 5.75
N PRO A 2 -13.76 7.27 5.11
CA PRO A 2 -14.99 6.75 5.74
C PRO A 2 -14.71 5.99 7.05
N PHE A 3 -13.60 5.23 7.10
CA PHE A 3 -13.19 4.46 8.27
C PHE A 3 -13.03 5.28 9.56
N ARG A 4 -12.42 6.48 9.47
CA ARG A 4 -12.16 7.32 10.65
C ARG A 4 -13.46 7.90 11.23
N LEU A 5 -14.47 8.09 10.39
CA LEU A 5 -15.80 8.57 10.80
C LEU A 5 -16.62 7.44 11.43
N GLU A 6 -16.53 6.23 10.89
CA GLU A 6 -17.29 5.06 11.36
C GLU A 6 -16.67 4.36 12.59
N ASN A 7 -15.36 4.52 12.81
CA ASN A 7 -14.62 3.77 13.85
C ASN A 7 -13.90 4.70 14.84
N LYS A 8 -14.41 5.92 15.03
CA LYS A 8 -13.80 6.95 15.88
C LYS A 8 -13.54 6.46 17.31
N GLU A 9 -14.53 5.82 17.92
CA GLU A 9 -14.45 5.28 19.28
C GLU A 9 -13.42 4.14 19.41
N ALA A 10 -13.30 3.30 18.37
CA ALA A 10 -12.31 2.23 18.32
C ALA A 10 -10.88 2.78 18.19
N LEU A 11 -10.69 3.81 17.37
CA LEU A 11 -9.41 4.50 17.21
C LEU A 11 -8.97 5.20 18.51
N GLU A 12 -9.89 5.84 19.22
CA GLU A 12 -9.64 6.48 20.52
C GLU A 12 -9.25 5.46 21.62
N LYS A 13 -9.70 4.21 21.51
CA LYS A 13 -9.33 3.10 22.40
C LYS A 13 -8.02 2.39 22.04
N GLY A 14 -7.23 2.94 21.12
CA GLY A 14 -5.88 2.43 20.79
C GLY A 14 -5.85 1.30 19.75
N ILE A 15 -6.94 1.07 19.01
CA ILE A 15 -7.02 0.03 17.97
C ILE A 15 -6.26 0.42 16.69
N GLY A 16 -5.67 1.61 16.63
CA GLY A 16 -4.88 2.09 15.49
C GLY A 16 -3.81 1.09 15.02
N SER A 17 -3.14 0.39 15.94
CA SER A 17 -2.13 -0.63 15.60
C SER A 17 -2.72 -1.82 14.83
N THR A 18 -3.93 -2.27 15.19
CA THR A 18 -4.62 -3.35 14.49
C THR A 18 -5.06 -2.89 13.10
N TYR A 19 -5.62 -1.69 13.00
CA TYR A 19 -6.00 -1.11 11.71
C TYR A 19 -4.79 -0.98 10.76
N HIS A 20 -3.65 -0.47 11.25
CA HIS A 20 -2.44 -0.34 10.44
C HIS A 20 -1.91 -1.68 9.96
N ARG A 21 -1.93 -2.70 10.82
CA ARG A 21 -1.54 -4.06 10.44
C ARG A 21 -2.46 -4.61 9.36
N GLU A 22 -3.77 -4.63 9.60
CA GLU A 22 -4.75 -5.15 8.64
C GLU A 22 -4.69 -4.40 7.30
N ALA A 23 -4.44 -3.09 7.33
CA ALA A 23 -4.26 -2.29 6.12
C ALA A 23 -3.00 -2.71 5.34
N ASN A 24 -1.88 -2.93 6.02
CA ASN A 24 -0.64 -3.39 5.38
C ASN A 24 -0.80 -4.79 4.77
N ASP A 25 -1.51 -5.69 5.46
CA ASP A 25 -1.75 -7.04 4.97
C ASP A 25 -2.63 -7.04 3.71
N VAL A 26 -3.72 -6.27 3.71
CA VAL A 26 -4.63 -6.16 2.56
C VAL A 26 -3.97 -5.43 1.38
N ASP A 27 -3.14 -4.43 1.63
CA ASP A 27 -2.40 -3.73 0.58
C ASP A 27 -1.50 -4.69 -0.22
N TYR A 28 -0.79 -5.57 0.50
CA TYR A 28 0.02 -6.61 -0.15
C TYR A 28 -0.83 -7.65 -0.89
N ALA A 29 -1.97 -8.06 -0.33
CA ALA A 29 -2.88 -8.95 -1.03
C ALA A 29 -3.44 -8.34 -2.32
N LEU A 30 -3.77 -7.04 -2.30
CA LEU A 30 -4.19 -6.32 -3.50
C LEU A 30 -3.06 -6.26 -4.53
N TYR A 31 -1.83 -6.04 -4.10
CA TYR A 31 -0.64 -6.11 -4.93
C TYR A 31 -0.53 -7.49 -5.62
N LEU A 32 -0.68 -8.59 -4.88
CA LEU A 32 -0.60 -9.97 -5.41
C LEU A 32 -1.64 -10.27 -6.51
N LEU A 33 -2.78 -9.59 -6.48
CA LEU A 33 -3.84 -9.73 -7.48
C LEU A 33 -3.57 -8.95 -8.79
N GLN A 34 -2.63 -8.01 -8.79
CA GLN A 34 -2.36 -7.20 -9.98
C GLN A 34 -1.53 -7.97 -11.01
N PRO A 35 -1.98 -8.11 -12.28
CA PRO A 35 -1.23 -8.84 -13.30
C PRO A 35 0.16 -8.23 -13.58
N GLN A 36 0.28 -6.92 -13.44
CA GLN A 36 1.50 -6.15 -13.69
C GLN A 36 2.29 -5.85 -12.42
N GLN A 37 2.00 -6.56 -11.34
CA GLN A 37 2.60 -6.31 -10.02
C GLN A 37 4.14 -6.24 -10.05
N LYS A 38 4.81 -7.06 -10.87
CA LYS A 38 6.28 -7.10 -10.95
C LYS A 38 6.90 -5.85 -11.57
N ILE A 39 6.15 -5.10 -12.38
CA ILE A 39 6.67 -3.95 -13.14
C ILE A 39 7.21 -2.89 -12.19
N ILE A 40 6.48 -2.57 -11.10
CA ILE A 40 6.92 -1.52 -10.17
C ILE A 40 8.26 -1.88 -9.49
N TRP A 41 8.51 -3.17 -9.27
CA TRP A 41 9.75 -3.67 -8.66
C TRP A 41 10.88 -3.79 -9.64
N GLU A 42 10.59 -4.17 -10.87
CA GLU A 42 11.58 -4.14 -11.95
C GLU A 42 12.09 -2.71 -12.15
N ILE A 43 11.18 -1.74 -12.19
CA ILE A 43 11.53 -0.31 -12.24
C ILE A 43 12.40 0.09 -11.04
N LEU A 44 12.00 -0.29 -9.82
CA LEU A 44 12.77 0.06 -8.62
C LEU A 44 14.15 -0.63 -8.60
N LYS A 45 14.23 -1.89 -9.02
CA LYS A 45 15.49 -2.64 -9.08
C LYS A 45 16.48 -1.98 -10.02
N ASP A 46 16.00 -1.59 -11.20
CA ASP A 46 16.81 -0.99 -12.27
C ASP A 46 17.10 0.51 -12.03
N ALA A 47 16.41 1.14 -11.07
CA ALA A 47 16.66 2.53 -10.70
C ALA A 47 18.05 2.70 -10.09
N ASN A 48 18.77 3.74 -10.54
CA ASN A 48 20.02 4.18 -9.94
C ASN A 48 19.71 5.25 -8.90
N GLY A 49 20.26 5.10 -7.70
CA GLY A 49 20.30 6.20 -6.75
C GLY A 49 21.10 7.38 -7.31
N TYR A 50 20.88 8.56 -6.75
CA TYR A 50 21.67 9.75 -7.06
C TYR A 50 21.83 10.58 -5.80
N ASP A 51 22.95 11.28 -5.66
CA ASP A 51 23.21 12.14 -4.51
C ASP A 51 22.25 13.34 -4.48
N ILE A 52 21.73 13.64 -3.30
CA ILE A 52 21.07 14.91 -3.03
C ILE A 52 21.95 15.69 -2.05
N GLN A 53 22.67 16.67 -2.56
CA GLN A 53 23.67 17.42 -1.81
C GLN A 53 23.10 17.96 -0.48
N ASN A 54 23.78 17.66 0.62
CA ASN A 54 23.40 18.03 2.00
C ASN A 54 22.06 17.44 2.51
N VAL A 55 21.49 16.46 1.80
CA VAL A 55 20.23 15.81 2.21
C VAL A 55 20.44 14.31 2.43
N VAL A 56 20.92 13.59 1.40
CA VAL A 56 21.10 12.14 1.46
C VAL A 56 22.15 11.70 0.43
N ASP A 57 22.98 10.74 0.84
CA ASP A 57 24.05 10.16 0.02
C ASP A 57 23.54 8.99 -0.84
N LEU A 58 24.14 8.80 -2.01
CA LEU A 58 23.87 7.72 -2.95
C LEU A 58 23.89 6.34 -2.28
N ARG A 59 24.84 6.10 -1.37
CA ARG A 59 24.94 4.83 -0.64
C ARG A 59 23.68 4.58 0.19
N GLU A 60 23.22 5.59 0.92
CA GLU A 60 22.02 5.49 1.77
C GLU A 60 20.76 5.25 0.92
N ILE A 61 20.65 5.92 -0.23
CA ILE A 61 19.55 5.67 -1.18
C ILE A 61 19.57 4.23 -1.68
N ASN A 62 20.74 3.70 -2.05
CA ASN A 62 20.85 2.33 -2.53
C ASN A 62 20.54 1.31 -1.41
N GLU A 63 20.96 1.56 -0.17
CA GLU A 63 20.63 0.72 0.98
C GLU A 63 19.12 0.72 1.26
N MET A 64 18.46 1.89 1.18
CA MET A 64 17.01 2.00 1.31
C MET A 64 16.29 1.24 0.19
N LYS A 65 16.77 1.37 -1.05
CA LYS A 65 16.25 0.64 -2.22
C LYS A 65 16.31 -0.86 -2.01
N ASP A 66 17.47 -1.38 -1.61
CA ASP A 66 17.68 -2.81 -1.36
C ASP A 66 16.81 -3.32 -0.20
N THR A 67 16.63 -2.51 0.84
CA THR A 67 15.75 -2.83 1.98
C THR A 67 14.29 -2.95 1.55
N ILE A 68 13.81 -2.03 0.70
CA ILE A 68 12.44 -2.08 0.16
C ILE A 68 12.27 -3.34 -0.71
N LEU A 69 13.21 -3.61 -1.61
CA LEU A 69 13.15 -4.79 -2.48
C LEU A 69 13.12 -6.09 -1.68
N ARG A 70 13.94 -6.22 -0.64
CA ARG A 70 13.95 -7.43 0.20
C ARG A 70 12.68 -7.57 1.02
N SER A 71 12.32 -6.54 1.78
CA SER A 71 11.19 -6.57 2.72
C SER A 71 9.83 -6.73 2.05
N GLN A 72 9.67 -6.27 0.80
CA GLN A 72 8.40 -6.33 0.09
C GLN A 72 8.28 -7.50 -0.88
N PHE A 73 9.41 -8.08 -1.35
CA PHE A 73 9.37 -9.05 -2.44
C PHE A 73 10.10 -10.37 -2.15
N ILE A 74 11.25 -10.34 -1.47
CA ILE A 74 12.08 -11.54 -1.29
C ILE A 74 11.70 -12.26 0.00
N ASP A 75 11.60 -11.50 1.09
CA ASP A 75 11.50 -12.04 2.45
C ASP A 75 10.07 -11.91 3.02
N ARG A 76 9.10 -11.47 2.22
CA ARG A 76 7.71 -11.26 2.69
C ARG A 76 6.92 -12.56 2.65
N GLU A 77 6.49 -13.03 3.81
CA GLU A 77 5.61 -14.19 3.96
C GLU A 77 4.15 -13.85 3.64
N ASP A 78 3.39 -14.85 3.22
CA ASP A 78 1.94 -14.76 3.08
C ASP A 78 1.30 -14.58 4.46
N VAL A 79 0.44 -13.56 4.59
CA VAL A 79 -0.24 -13.25 5.84
C VAL A 79 -1.68 -13.78 5.79
N ASP A 80 -2.08 -14.51 6.84
CA ASP A 80 -3.47 -14.92 7.00
C ASP A 80 -4.35 -13.72 7.42
N MET A 81 -5.18 -13.25 6.49
CA MET A 81 -6.11 -12.14 6.70
C MET A 81 -7.52 -12.59 7.11
N SER A 82 -7.75 -13.88 7.36
CA SER A 82 -9.07 -14.41 7.72
C SER A 82 -9.64 -13.78 9.00
N SER A 83 -8.76 -13.28 9.86
CA SER A 83 -9.10 -12.62 11.13
C SER A 83 -9.28 -11.11 11.03
N ASN A 84 -9.09 -10.51 9.85
CA ASN A 84 -9.20 -9.06 9.67
C ASN A 84 -10.62 -8.58 9.94
N LYS A 85 -10.75 -7.59 10.82
CA LYS A 85 -12.05 -7.08 11.25
C LYS A 85 -12.42 -5.76 10.58
N TYR A 86 -11.45 -4.89 10.38
CA TYR A 86 -11.64 -3.51 9.95
C TYR A 86 -11.27 -3.32 8.49
N VAL A 87 -10.15 -3.90 8.06
CA VAL A 87 -9.68 -3.83 6.68
C VAL A 87 -9.70 -5.24 6.08
N THR A 88 -10.72 -5.51 5.27
CA THR A 88 -10.85 -6.78 4.54
C THR A 88 -10.66 -6.55 3.04
N LEU A 89 -10.19 -7.58 2.35
CA LEU A 89 -9.97 -7.52 0.90
C LEU A 89 -11.25 -7.12 0.13
N SER A 90 -12.40 -7.70 0.50
CA SER A 90 -13.69 -7.40 -0.11
C SER A 90 -14.10 -5.93 0.06
N ASN A 91 -13.97 -5.39 1.29
CA ASN A 91 -14.31 -4.00 1.55
C ASN A 91 -13.38 -3.04 0.78
N MET A 92 -12.08 -3.36 0.70
CA MET A 92 -11.12 -2.54 -0.02
C MET A 92 -11.31 -2.59 -1.54
N GLN A 93 -11.60 -3.75 -2.12
CA GLN A 93 -11.94 -3.85 -3.55
C GLN A 93 -13.19 -3.06 -3.90
N LYS A 94 -14.22 -3.11 -3.04
CA LYS A 94 -15.43 -2.30 -3.21
C LYS A 94 -15.10 -0.80 -3.15
N PHE A 95 -14.31 -0.38 -2.16
CA PHE A 95 -13.85 1.00 -2.04
C PHE A 95 -13.12 1.46 -3.31
N ILE A 96 -12.13 0.69 -3.76
CA ILE A 96 -11.35 1.00 -4.98
C ILE A 96 -12.26 1.14 -6.19
N SER A 97 -13.24 0.25 -6.36
CA SER A 97 -14.19 0.30 -7.47
C SER A 97 -15.03 1.60 -7.45
N VAL A 98 -15.59 1.95 -6.30
CA VAL A 98 -16.39 3.18 -6.13
C VAL A 98 -15.55 4.42 -6.40
N GLU A 99 -14.37 4.52 -5.79
CA GLU A 99 -13.47 5.67 -5.96
C GLU A 99 -12.96 5.78 -7.39
N SER A 100 -12.65 4.65 -8.05
CA SER A 100 -12.22 4.64 -9.45
C SER A 100 -13.31 5.19 -10.38
N GLN A 101 -14.58 4.83 -10.13
CA GLN A 101 -15.71 5.40 -10.88
C GLN A 101 -15.88 6.90 -10.60
N TYR A 102 -15.72 7.32 -9.34
CA TYR A 102 -15.80 8.72 -8.97
C TYR A 102 -14.70 9.56 -9.64
N ILE A 103 -13.44 9.12 -9.55
CA ILE A 103 -12.29 9.76 -10.20
C ILE A 103 -12.50 9.80 -11.72
N ARG A 104 -12.96 8.69 -12.33
CA ARG A 104 -13.27 8.67 -13.76
C ARG A 104 -14.30 9.73 -14.14
N LYS A 105 -15.38 9.89 -13.36
CA LYS A 105 -16.39 10.93 -13.60
C LYS A 105 -15.82 12.33 -13.47
N LEU A 106 -14.88 12.57 -12.55
CA LEU A 106 -14.22 13.86 -12.40
C LEU A 106 -13.28 14.20 -13.56
N LEU A 107 -12.51 13.22 -14.01
CA LEU A 107 -11.47 13.42 -15.04
C LEU A 107 -12.04 13.42 -16.46
N TYR A 108 -13.09 12.64 -16.70
CA TYR A 108 -13.70 12.44 -18.03
C TYR A 108 -15.16 12.90 -18.01
N GLN A 109 -15.42 14.08 -17.43
CA GLN A 109 -16.74 14.71 -17.49
C GLN A 109 -17.15 14.85 -18.97
N ASN A 110 -18.05 13.97 -19.44
CA ASN A 110 -18.63 13.89 -20.79
C ASN A 110 -17.87 13.01 -21.80
N ASP A 111 -18.09 11.70 -21.73
CA ASP A 111 -18.36 10.86 -22.90
C ASP A 111 -19.72 10.16 -22.70
#